data_AF-K2EJU8-F1
#
_entry.id   AF-K2EJU8-F1
#
_cell.length_a   1.000
_cell.length_b   1.000
_cell.length_c   1.000
_cell.angle_alpha   90.00
_cell.angle_beta   90.00
_cell.angle_gamma   90.00
#
_symmetry.space_group_name_H-M   'P 1'
#
loop_
_entity.id
_entity.type
_entity.pdbx_description
1 polymer ?
#
loop_
_entity_poly.entity_id
_entity_poly.type
_entity_poly.pdbx_seq_one_letter_code
_entity_poly.pdbx_strand_id
1 'polypeptide(L)'
;MLNLKESLENNTDNTNLLNVALENIIFKFKKVSEAEMVIAQSLKDILKLTREALACNIDKEDPEFISLYDELKRLFKQKKLDEVTAEEMNQNIDSLNQIYIKIQELNRVNKNLRDKYNSDTKYVRLHKQILRNGILSQKESEIFTSLSNIKIQIDEQVLNNTRVIDNEGYFERLLMPMVIQEFTQHAVLKPESAKFINRQIVNEYVNEFKGGNAW
;
A
#
# COMPACT_ATOMS: atom_id res chain seq x y z
N MET A 1 -33.71 -5.96 4.66
CA MET A 1 -32.31 -5.78 5.09
C MET A 1 -31.61 -7.14 5.16
N LEU A 2 -31.36 -7.71 4.00
CA LEU A 2 -30.48 -8.86 3.76
C LEU A 2 -29.64 -8.41 2.57
N ASN A 3 -28.32 -8.31 2.72
CA ASN A 3 -27.31 -8.33 1.63
C ASN A 3 -25.92 -7.86 2.10
N LEU A 4 -25.77 -7.22 3.28
CA LEU A 4 -24.45 -6.75 3.74
C LEU A 4 -23.47 -7.90 4.04
N LYS A 5 -24.00 -9.05 4.51
CA LYS A 5 -23.21 -10.24 4.81
C LYS A 5 -22.77 -10.98 3.53
N GLU A 6 -23.63 -11.00 2.52
CA GLU A 6 -23.40 -11.63 1.21
C GLU A 6 -22.41 -10.83 0.34
N SER A 7 -22.43 -9.49 0.44
CA SER A 7 -21.48 -8.64 -0.30
C SER A 7 -20.05 -8.72 0.24
N LEU A 8 -19.86 -9.07 1.52
CA LEU A 8 -18.53 -9.28 2.12
C LEU A 8 -17.87 -10.61 1.68
N GLU A 9 -18.67 -11.56 1.17
CA GLU A 9 -18.20 -12.87 0.72
C GLU A 9 -17.81 -12.87 -0.77
N ASN A 10 -18.28 -11.89 -1.54
CA ASN A 10 -18.03 -11.81 -2.99
C ASN A 10 -16.89 -10.83 -3.31
N ASN A 11 -15.69 -11.41 -3.50
CA ASN A 11 -14.46 -10.82 -4.01
C ASN A 11 -14.67 -9.92 -5.24
N THR A 12 -14.23 -8.65 -5.16
CA THR A 12 -13.24 -8.01 -6.07
C THR A 12 -12.93 -6.55 -5.70
N ASP A 13 -13.80 -5.84 -4.98
CA ASP A 13 -13.62 -4.40 -4.68
C ASP A 13 -13.30 -4.12 -3.20
N ASN A 14 -12.16 -4.62 -2.73
CA ASN A 14 -11.82 -4.64 -1.31
C ASN A 14 -11.72 -3.25 -0.64
N THR A 15 -11.31 -2.20 -1.34
CA THR A 15 -11.13 -0.86 -0.71
C THR A 15 -12.46 -0.12 -0.55
N ASN A 16 -13.31 -0.11 -1.58
CA ASN A 16 -14.59 0.59 -1.56
C ASN A 16 -15.62 -0.13 -0.68
N LEU A 17 -15.66 -1.46 -0.73
CA LEU A 17 -16.62 -2.21 0.07
C LEU A 17 -16.30 -2.17 1.57
N LEU A 18 -15.01 -2.10 1.95
CA LEU A 18 -14.64 -1.90 3.35
C LEU A 18 -14.86 -0.46 3.81
N ASN A 19 -14.58 0.55 2.98
CA ASN A 19 -14.92 1.94 3.32
C ASN A 19 -16.41 2.08 3.61
N VAL A 20 -17.25 1.44 2.78
CA VAL A 20 -18.71 1.35 2.97
C VAL A 20 -19.08 0.48 4.18
N ALA A 21 -18.41 -0.65 4.41
CA ALA A 21 -18.68 -1.50 5.57
C ALA A 21 -18.29 -0.83 6.90
N LEU A 22 -17.22 -0.04 6.91
CA LEU A 22 -16.75 0.75 8.06
C LEU A 22 -17.64 1.98 8.30
N GLU A 23 -18.15 2.64 7.24
CA GLU A 23 -19.14 3.73 7.36
C GLU A 23 -20.44 3.25 8.00
N ASN A 24 -20.84 2.00 7.71
CA ASN A 24 -22.05 1.37 8.21
C ASN A 24 -21.89 0.66 9.56
N ILE A 25 -20.75 0.81 10.25
CA ILE A 25 -20.61 0.34 11.64
C ILE A 25 -21.43 1.28 12.53
N ILE A 26 -22.73 0.99 12.57
CA ILE A 26 -23.65 1.50 13.57
C ILE A 26 -23.31 0.75 14.85
N PHE A 27 -22.43 1.31 15.67
CA PHE A 27 -22.23 0.79 17.00
C PHE A 27 -23.54 0.96 17.80
N LYS A 28 -24.27 -0.13 18.01
CA LYS A 28 -25.45 -0.14 18.88
C LYS A 28 -25.00 -0.40 20.31
N PHE A 29 -24.63 0.68 21.00
CA PHE A 29 -24.29 0.59 22.41
C PHE A 29 -25.57 0.56 23.25
N LYS A 30 -25.77 -0.51 24.00
CA LYS A 30 -26.76 -0.50 25.08
C LYS A 30 -26.22 0.43 26.17
N LYS A 31 -26.89 1.57 26.41
CA LYS A 31 -26.49 2.55 27.43
C LYS A 31 -26.49 1.88 28.82
N VAL A 32 -25.32 1.60 29.39
CA VAL A 32 -25.20 1.05 30.75
C VAL A 32 -24.56 2.05 31.73
N SER A 33 -23.64 2.94 31.30
CA SER A 33 -23.04 4.01 32.15
C SER A 33 -22.39 5.18 31.38
N GLU A 34 -22.06 6.29 32.06
CA GLU A 34 -21.31 7.43 31.48
C GLU A 34 -19.86 7.06 31.12
N ALA A 35 -19.21 6.20 31.91
CA ALA A 35 -17.84 5.75 31.66
C ALA A 35 -17.73 4.98 30.33
N GLU A 36 -18.72 4.15 30.01
CA GLU A 36 -18.79 3.45 28.73
C GLU A 36 -19.08 4.38 27.55
N MET A 37 -19.82 5.48 27.75
CA MET A 37 -20.02 6.48 26.70
C MET A 37 -18.70 7.15 26.29
N VAL A 38 -17.84 7.46 27.25
CA VAL A 38 -16.51 8.02 26.99
C VAL A 38 -15.64 7.03 26.23
N ILE A 39 -15.62 5.76 26.66
CA ILE A 39 -14.85 4.70 25.99
C ILE A 39 -15.35 4.48 24.55
N ALA A 40 -16.68 4.45 24.34
CA ALA A 40 -17.27 4.31 23.02
C ALA A 40 -16.90 5.46 22.08
N GLN A 41 -16.85 6.69 22.59
CA GLN A 41 -16.42 7.86 21.82
C GLN A 41 -14.94 7.73 21.42
N SER A 42 -14.07 7.37 22.36
CA SER A 42 -12.64 7.13 22.08
C SER A 42 -12.42 6.04 21.02
N LEU A 43 -13.18 4.94 21.09
CA LEU A 43 -13.14 3.86 20.10
C LEU A 43 -13.52 4.35 18.69
N LYS A 44 -14.57 5.17 18.60
CA LYS A 44 -15.01 5.77 17.33
C LYS A 44 -13.94 6.70 16.75
N ASP A 45 -13.31 7.51 17.58
CA ASP A 45 -12.30 8.48 17.15
C ASP A 45 -11.04 7.78 16.65
N ILE A 46 -10.51 6.79 17.39
CA ILE A 46 -9.32 6.06 16.93
C ILE A 46 -9.61 5.24 15.66
N LEU A 47 -10.80 4.67 15.53
CA LEU A 47 -11.20 3.98 14.31
C LEU A 47 -11.21 4.92 13.10
N LYS A 48 -11.80 6.12 13.26
CA LYS A 48 -11.81 7.14 12.22
C LYS A 48 -10.39 7.50 11.78
N LEU A 49 -9.51 7.80 12.74
CA LEU A 49 -8.11 8.14 12.48
C LEU A 49 -7.35 6.99 11.79
N THR A 50 -7.57 5.75 12.24
CA THR A 50 -6.95 4.56 11.63
C THR A 50 -7.39 4.39 10.19
N ARG A 51 -8.67 4.57 9.89
CA ARG A 51 -9.21 4.50 8.53
C ARG A 51 -8.63 5.58 7.63
N GLU A 52 -8.60 6.82 8.11
CA GLU A 52 -8.02 7.95 7.36
C GLU A 52 -6.53 7.70 7.07
N ALA A 53 -5.78 7.20 8.05
CA ALA A 53 -4.38 6.84 7.86
C ALA A 53 -4.19 5.71 6.83
N LEU A 54 -5.01 4.66 6.87
CA LEU A 54 -4.96 3.58 5.88
C LEU A 54 -5.33 4.09 4.47
N ALA A 55 -6.34 4.95 4.35
CA ALA A 55 -6.75 5.51 3.06
C ALA A 55 -5.65 6.40 2.43
N CYS A 56 -4.84 7.07 3.25
CA CYS A 56 -3.72 7.90 2.81
C CYS A 56 -2.49 7.12 2.35
N ASN A 57 -2.46 5.78 2.49
CA ASN A 57 -1.31 5.00 2.06
C ASN A 57 -1.22 4.95 0.52
N ILE A 58 -0.02 5.21 0.00
CA ILE A 58 0.25 5.29 -1.44
C ILE A 58 0.51 3.93 -2.11
N ASP A 59 0.73 2.88 -1.32
CA ASP A 59 1.14 1.56 -1.75
C ASP A 59 0.30 0.48 -1.05
N LYS A 60 -0.92 0.29 -1.57
CA LYS A 60 -1.89 -0.68 -1.03
C LYS A 60 -1.50 -2.15 -1.28
N GLU A 61 -0.51 -2.38 -2.14
CA GLU A 61 0.02 -3.71 -2.44
C GLU A 61 1.18 -4.10 -1.51
N ASP A 62 1.63 -3.19 -0.64
CA ASP A 62 2.63 -3.49 0.36
C ASP A 62 2.12 -4.58 1.33
N PRO A 63 2.82 -5.71 1.50
CA PRO A 63 2.50 -6.72 2.49
C PRO A 63 2.35 -6.17 3.91
N GLU A 64 3.11 -5.13 4.29
CA GLU A 64 2.95 -4.50 5.59
C GLU A 64 1.59 -3.78 5.68
N PHE A 65 1.20 -3.04 4.63
CA PHE A 65 -0.12 -2.44 4.54
C PHE A 65 -1.23 -3.49 4.58
N ILE A 66 -1.11 -4.55 3.78
CA ILE A 66 -2.08 -5.66 3.72
C ILE A 66 -2.22 -6.31 5.10
N SER A 67 -1.10 -6.56 5.79
CA SER A 67 -1.12 -7.13 7.13
C SER A 67 -1.83 -6.24 8.15
N LEU A 68 -1.57 -4.93 8.14
CA LEU A 68 -2.24 -3.97 9.03
C LEU A 68 -3.74 -3.89 8.72
N TYR A 69 -4.08 -3.94 7.44
CA TYR A 69 -5.45 -3.88 6.96
C TYR A 69 -6.24 -5.14 7.30
N ASP A 70 -5.63 -6.32 7.16
CA ASP A 70 -6.24 -7.59 7.53
C ASP A 70 -6.38 -7.74 9.04
N GLU A 71 -5.42 -7.22 9.82
CA GLU A 71 -5.55 -7.16 11.28
C GLU A 71 -6.72 -6.27 11.70
N LEU A 72 -6.91 -5.12 11.05
CA LEU A 72 -8.09 -4.29 11.26
C LEU A 72 -9.37 -5.08 10.96
N LYS A 73 -9.45 -5.75 9.80
CA LYS A 73 -10.62 -6.60 9.45
C LYS A 73 -10.86 -7.70 10.47
N ARG A 74 -9.81 -8.33 11.01
CA ARG A 74 -9.91 -9.38 12.01
C ARG A 74 -10.58 -8.87 13.28
N LEU A 75 -10.17 -7.69 13.77
CA LEU A 75 -10.78 -7.05 14.94
C LEU A 75 -12.29 -6.85 14.77
N PHE A 76 -12.73 -6.52 13.55
CA PHE A 76 -14.16 -6.37 13.22
C PHE A 76 -14.92 -7.69 13.02
N LYS A 77 -14.29 -8.71 12.43
CA LYS A 77 -14.95 -10.01 12.18
C LYS A 77 -15.12 -10.85 13.45
N GLN A 78 -14.15 -10.80 14.37
CA GLN A 78 -14.17 -11.65 15.56
C GLN A 78 -15.16 -11.19 16.62
N LYS A 79 -15.59 -9.93 16.63
CA LYS A 79 -16.45 -9.39 17.69
C LYS A 79 -17.71 -8.78 17.10
N LYS A 80 -18.88 -9.29 17.50
CA LYS A 80 -20.15 -8.60 17.28
C LYS A 80 -20.11 -7.33 18.13
N LEU A 81 -19.84 -6.19 17.49
CA LEU A 81 -19.72 -4.88 18.15
C LEU A 81 -21.00 -4.43 18.87
N ASP A 82 -22.10 -5.16 18.69
CA ASP A 82 -23.38 -4.93 19.34
C ASP A 82 -23.41 -5.35 20.83
N GLU A 83 -22.48 -6.22 21.28
CA GLU A 83 -22.43 -6.74 22.65
C GLU A 83 -20.97 -6.88 23.15
N VAL A 84 -20.28 -5.75 23.32
CA VAL A 84 -18.90 -5.72 23.83
C VAL A 84 -18.86 -5.10 25.23
N THR A 85 -18.11 -5.70 26.14
CA THR A 85 -17.92 -5.16 27.50
C THR A 85 -16.94 -3.99 27.52
N ALA A 86 -16.97 -3.16 28.59
CA ALA A 86 -16.05 -2.02 28.74
C ALA A 86 -14.56 -2.43 28.68
N GLU A 87 -14.21 -3.57 29.28
CA GLU A 87 -12.85 -4.12 29.24
C GLU A 87 -12.41 -4.47 27.81
N GLU A 88 -13.30 -5.12 27.05
CA GLU A 88 -13.03 -5.45 25.65
C GLU A 88 -12.97 -4.22 24.75
N MET A 89 -13.73 -3.17 25.04
CA MET A 89 -13.61 -1.89 24.33
C MET A 89 -12.24 -1.26 24.53
N ASN A 90 -11.70 -1.28 25.75
CA ASN A 90 -10.35 -0.79 26.02
C ASN A 90 -9.29 -1.60 25.26
N GLN A 91 -9.39 -2.93 25.27
CA GLN A 91 -8.47 -3.79 24.49
C GLN A 91 -8.55 -3.52 22.98
N ASN A 92 -9.75 -3.25 22.46
CA ASN A 92 -9.94 -2.88 21.06
C ASN A 92 -9.33 -1.51 20.75
N ILE A 93 -9.48 -0.52 21.65
CA ILE A 93 -8.85 0.80 21.52
C ILE A 93 -7.33 0.64 21.46
N ASP A 94 -6.74 -0.15 22.34
CA ASP A 94 -5.29 -0.40 22.35
C ASP A 94 -4.81 -1.07 21.06
N SER A 95 -5.55 -2.07 20.59
CA SER A 95 -5.24 -2.74 19.32
C SER A 95 -5.33 -1.79 18.12
N LEU A 96 -6.37 -0.95 18.06
CA LEU A 96 -6.52 0.07 17.03
C LEU A 96 -5.42 1.13 17.10
N ASN A 97 -5.04 1.57 18.30
CA ASN A 97 -3.91 2.49 18.50
C ASN A 97 -2.60 1.92 17.95
N GLN A 98 -2.34 0.62 18.18
CA GLN A 98 -1.15 -0.03 17.64
C GLN A 98 -1.16 -0.06 16.11
N ILE A 99 -2.31 -0.40 15.49
CA ILE A 99 -2.47 -0.37 14.04
C ILE A 99 -2.25 1.06 13.52
N TYR A 100 -2.88 2.05 14.16
CA TYR A 100 -2.78 3.47 13.82
C TYR A 100 -1.33 3.96 13.83
N ILE A 101 -0.57 3.67 14.89
CA ILE A 101 0.84 4.07 15.01
C ILE A 101 1.67 3.44 13.88
N LYS A 102 1.47 2.14 13.61
CA LYS A 102 2.20 1.43 12.55
C LYS A 102 1.89 1.98 11.15
N ILE A 103 0.61 2.24 10.84
CA ILE A 103 0.25 2.79 9.53
C ILE A 103 0.73 4.24 9.37
N GLN A 104 0.74 5.04 10.44
CA GLN A 104 1.31 6.38 10.43
C GLN A 104 2.82 6.34 10.14
N GLU A 105 3.55 5.42 10.77
CA GLU A 105 4.98 5.24 10.52
C GLU A 105 5.24 4.76 9.09
N LEU A 106 4.48 3.78 8.60
CA LEU A 106 4.57 3.30 7.22
C LEU A 106 4.30 4.44 6.22
N ASN A 107 3.27 5.25 6.46
CA ASN A 107 2.96 6.42 5.64
C ASN A 107 4.08 7.46 5.68
N ARG A 108 4.70 7.68 6.85
CA ARG A 108 5.82 8.60 7.03
C ARG A 108 7.05 8.15 6.24
N VAL A 109 7.40 6.86 6.33
CA VAL A 109 8.51 6.27 5.56
C VAL A 109 8.23 6.36 4.06
N ASN A 110 7.02 5.98 3.62
CA ASN A 110 6.57 6.10 2.24
C ASN A 110 6.67 7.54 1.73
N LYS A 111 6.25 8.53 2.53
CA LYS A 111 6.35 9.95 2.19
C LYS A 111 7.80 10.39 2.02
N ASN A 112 8.68 10.05 2.97
CA ASN A 112 10.10 10.41 2.87
C ASN A 112 10.75 9.81 1.62
N LEU A 113 10.43 8.55 1.29
CA LEU A 113 10.94 7.91 0.09
C LEU A 113 10.37 8.54 -1.19
N ARG A 114 9.09 8.91 -1.18
CA ARG A 114 8.43 9.64 -2.26
C ARG A 114 9.07 11.00 -2.52
N ASP A 115 9.42 11.71 -1.46
CA ASP A 115 10.08 13.02 -1.56
C ASP A 115 11.47 12.88 -2.22
N LYS A 116 12.19 11.77 -1.98
CA LYS A 116 13.47 11.46 -2.69
C LYS A 116 13.28 11.23 -4.19
N TYR A 117 12.11 10.75 -4.62
CA TYR A 117 11.77 10.48 -6.02
C TYR A 117 10.96 11.60 -6.68
N ASN A 118 11.07 12.84 -6.19
CA ASN A 118 10.37 14.01 -6.75
C ASN A 118 8.85 13.80 -6.86
N SER A 119 8.24 13.21 -5.83
CA SER A 119 6.81 12.89 -5.78
C SER A 119 6.34 11.72 -6.66
N ASP A 120 7.23 10.97 -7.32
CA ASP A 120 6.86 9.83 -8.14
C ASP A 120 6.58 8.58 -7.29
N THR A 121 5.31 8.17 -7.24
CA THR A 121 4.87 7.02 -6.44
C THR A 121 5.27 5.66 -7.04
N LYS A 122 5.46 5.57 -8.37
CA LYS A 122 5.91 4.34 -9.04
C LYS A 122 7.26 3.89 -8.49
N TYR A 123 8.19 4.84 -8.38
CA TYR A 123 9.54 4.57 -7.91
C TYR A 123 9.62 4.25 -6.42
N VAL A 124 8.65 4.71 -5.62
CA VAL A 124 8.50 4.27 -4.23
C VAL A 124 8.15 2.79 -4.17
N ARG A 125 7.15 2.35 -4.96
CA ARG A 125 6.73 0.93 -5.01
C ARG A 125 7.86 0.04 -5.52
N LEU A 126 8.51 0.42 -6.61
CA LEU A 126 9.67 -0.28 -7.16
C LEU A 126 10.79 -0.45 -6.13
N HIS A 127 11.15 0.65 -5.47
CA HIS A 127 12.22 0.64 -4.47
C HIS A 127 11.90 -0.35 -3.35
N LYS A 128 10.69 -0.27 -2.77
CA LYS A 128 10.27 -1.14 -1.67
C LYS A 128 10.23 -2.61 -2.11
N GLN A 129 9.73 -2.88 -3.31
CA GLN A 129 9.64 -4.23 -3.84
C GLN A 129 11.02 -4.87 -4.08
N ILE A 130 11.97 -4.10 -4.62
CA ILE A 130 13.35 -4.55 -4.83
C ILE A 130 14.03 -4.84 -3.50
N LEU A 131 13.91 -3.92 -2.53
CA LEU A 131 14.49 -4.08 -1.20
C LEU A 131 13.92 -5.32 -0.48
N ARG A 132 12.60 -5.50 -0.51
CA ARG A 132 11.89 -6.61 0.14
C ARG A 132 12.28 -7.97 -0.42
N ASN A 133 12.39 -8.09 -1.74
CA ASN A 133 12.71 -9.37 -2.37
C ASN A 133 14.14 -9.83 -2.12
N GLY A 134 15.02 -8.96 -1.61
CA GLY A 134 16.41 -9.31 -1.29
C GLY A 134 17.21 -9.82 -2.50
N ILE A 135 16.73 -9.53 -3.72
CA ILE A 135 17.32 -10.01 -4.99
C ILE A 135 18.65 -9.35 -5.32
N LEU A 136 19.00 -8.29 -4.58
CA LEU A 136 20.23 -7.53 -4.69
C LEU A 136 20.96 -7.55 -3.35
N SER A 137 22.28 -7.72 -3.38
CA SER A 137 23.16 -7.53 -2.22
C SER A 137 23.56 -6.05 -2.02
N GLN A 138 22.92 -5.14 -2.76
CA GLN A 138 23.26 -3.72 -2.81
C GLN A 138 22.72 -2.98 -1.60
N LYS A 139 23.38 -1.87 -1.25
CA LYS A 139 22.88 -0.94 -0.23
C LYS A 139 21.67 -0.18 -0.77
N GLU A 140 20.79 0.26 0.12
CA GLU A 140 19.62 1.07 -0.22
C GLU A 140 20.00 2.33 -1.05
N SER A 141 21.14 2.95 -0.74
CA SER A 141 21.67 4.11 -1.48
C SER A 141 22.04 3.79 -2.93
N GLU A 142 22.53 2.58 -3.20
CA GLU A 142 22.89 2.13 -4.55
C GLU A 142 21.61 1.84 -5.36
N ILE A 143 20.63 1.17 -4.74
CA ILE A 143 19.30 0.96 -5.33
C ILE A 143 18.66 2.30 -5.69
N PHE A 144 18.71 3.28 -4.78
CA PHE A 144 18.20 4.61 -5.04
C PHE A 144 18.86 5.27 -6.25
N THR A 145 20.19 5.18 -6.35
CA THR A 145 20.98 5.79 -7.43
C THR A 145 20.63 5.15 -8.78
N SER A 146 20.68 3.81 -8.86
CA SER A 146 20.34 3.07 -10.09
C SER A 146 18.90 3.35 -10.53
N LEU A 147 17.92 3.31 -9.62
CA LEU A 147 16.53 3.61 -9.95
C LEU A 147 16.32 5.06 -10.41
N SER A 148 17.02 6.02 -9.81
CA SER A 148 16.92 7.44 -10.19
C SER A 148 17.49 7.69 -11.59
N ASN A 149 18.61 7.05 -11.93
CA ASN A 149 19.19 7.15 -13.27
C ASN A 149 18.28 6.49 -14.32
N ILE A 150 17.73 5.31 -14.00
CA ILE A 150 16.75 4.65 -14.86
C ILE A 150 15.54 5.56 -15.07
N LYS A 151 15.00 6.19 -14.02
CA LYS A 151 13.88 7.13 -14.13
C LYS A 151 14.15 8.22 -15.16
N ILE A 152 15.28 8.90 -15.06
CA ILE A 152 15.65 9.98 -15.97
C ILE A 152 15.67 9.47 -17.42
N GLN A 153 16.29 8.32 -17.66
CA GLN A 153 16.39 7.73 -19.00
C GLN A 153 15.02 7.33 -19.56
N ILE A 154 14.16 6.70 -18.76
CA ILE A 154 12.84 6.25 -19.21
C ILE A 154 11.93 7.45 -19.46
N ASP A 155 11.91 8.42 -18.56
CA ASP A 155 11.07 9.61 -18.69
C ASP A 155 11.41 10.37 -19.98
N GLU A 156 12.70 10.47 -20.34
CA GLU A 156 13.13 11.06 -21.61
C GLU A 156 12.60 10.26 -22.82
N GLN A 157 12.69 8.94 -22.80
CA GLN A 157 12.16 8.09 -23.88
C GLN A 157 10.64 8.20 -24.03
N VAL A 158 9.91 8.20 -22.92
CA VAL A 158 8.45 8.29 -22.88
C VAL A 158 7.98 9.68 -23.31
N LEU A 159 8.72 10.74 -22.95
CA LEU A 159 8.47 12.10 -23.41
C LEU A 159 8.64 12.22 -24.93
N ASN A 160 9.65 11.57 -25.49
CA ASN A 160 9.91 11.56 -26.93
C ASN A 160 8.85 10.76 -27.71
N ASN A 161 8.38 9.63 -27.18
CA ASN A 161 7.32 8.85 -27.81
C ASN A 161 6.50 8.06 -26.78
N THR A 162 5.38 8.62 -26.35
CA THR A 162 4.50 8.00 -25.34
C THR A 162 3.88 6.67 -25.82
N ARG A 163 3.73 6.48 -27.14
CA ARG A 163 3.21 5.21 -27.72
C ARG A 163 4.15 4.02 -27.53
N VAL A 164 5.36 4.25 -27.03
CA VAL A 164 6.27 3.17 -26.67
C VAL A 164 5.66 2.24 -25.61
N ILE A 165 4.83 2.79 -24.71
CA ILE A 165 4.19 2.04 -23.63
C ILE A 165 3.06 1.13 -24.15
N ASP A 166 2.44 1.46 -25.29
CA ASP A 166 1.37 0.67 -25.90
C ASP A 166 1.84 -0.75 -26.28
N ASN A 167 3.12 -0.90 -26.60
CA ASN A 167 3.74 -2.18 -26.92
C ASN A 167 4.63 -2.64 -25.77
N GLU A 168 4.00 -3.26 -24.76
CA GLU A 168 4.67 -3.73 -23.54
C GLU A 168 5.92 -4.57 -23.83
N GLY A 169 5.87 -5.47 -24.83
CA GLY A 169 7.00 -6.33 -25.19
C GLY A 169 8.15 -5.58 -25.89
N TYR A 170 7.85 -4.51 -26.64
CA TYR A 170 8.90 -3.61 -27.16
C TYR A 170 9.49 -2.78 -26.02
N PHE A 171 8.65 -2.20 -25.18
CA PHE A 171 9.06 -1.40 -24.03
C PHE A 171 9.96 -2.21 -23.07
N GLU A 172 9.58 -3.44 -22.76
CA GLU A 172 10.39 -4.35 -21.94
C GLU A 172 11.79 -4.59 -22.52
N ARG A 173 11.89 -4.80 -23.84
CA ARG A 173 13.19 -4.96 -24.53
C ARG A 173 14.00 -3.67 -24.56
N LEU A 174 13.33 -2.52 -24.66
CA LEU A 174 13.98 -1.21 -24.65
C LEU A 174 14.58 -0.89 -23.27
N LEU A 175 13.89 -1.27 -22.19
CA LEU A 175 14.32 -0.99 -20.82
C LEU A 175 15.41 -1.92 -20.31
N MET A 176 15.45 -3.17 -20.79
CA MET A 176 16.38 -4.18 -20.28
C MET A 176 17.86 -3.74 -20.28
N PRO A 177 18.41 -3.14 -21.36
CA PRO A 177 19.79 -2.66 -21.35
C PRO A 177 20.06 -1.59 -20.28
N MET A 178 19.10 -0.68 -20.05
CA MET A 178 19.21 0.38 -19.05
C MET A 178 19.25 -0.21 -17.63
N VAL A 179 18.37 -1.18 -17.35
CA VAL A 179 18.35 -1.90 -16.07
C VAL A 179 19.66 -2.61 -15.83
N ILE A 180 20.18 -3.35 -16.82
CA ILE A 180 21.45 -4.07 -16.68
C ILE A 180 22.59 -3.07 -16.46
N GLN A 181 22.66 -2.01 -17.26
CA GLN A 181 23.72 -1.01 -17.17
C GLN A 181 23.76 -0.34 -15.78
N GLU A 182 22.63 0.13 -15.27
CA GLU A 182 22.60 0.88 -14.02
C GLU A 182 22.81 0.00 -12.78
N PHE A 183 22.29 -1.24 -12.78
CA PHE A 183 22.43 -2.13 -11.62
C PHE A 183 23.75 -2.89 -11.59
N THR A 184 24.45 -3.05 -12.72
CA THR A 184 25.77 -3.71 -12.75
C THR A 184 26.93 -2.80 -12.33
N GLN A 185 26.72 -1.48 -12.26
CA GLN A 185 27.74 -0.52 -11.81
C GLN A 185 28.17 -0.74 -10.35
N HIS A 186 27.29 -1.29 -9.52
CA HIS A 186 27.53 -1.40 -8.07
C HIS A 186 27.57 -2.85 -7.57
N ALA A 187 27.10 -3.83 -8.33
CA ALA A 187 27.17 -5.24 -7.95
C ALA A 187 27.03 -6.21 -9.14
N VAL A 188 27.33 -7.49 -8.90
CA VAL A 188 27.00 -8.56 -9.84
C VAL A 188 25.49 -8.77 -9.87
N LEU A 189 24.85 -8.40 -10.98
CA LEU A 189 23.43 -8.59 -11.19
C LEU A 189 23.17 -9.96 -11.82
N LYS A 190 22.39 -10.81 -11.15
CA LYS A 190 21.93 -12.09 -11.72
C LYS A 190 20.92 -11.81 -12.84
N PRO A 191 20.90 -12.59 -13.94
CA PRO A 191 19.94 -12.40 -15.03
C PRO A 191 18.48 -12.39 -14.58
N GLU A 192 18.11 -13.23 -13.61
CA GLU A 192 16.75 -13.28 -13.08
C GLU A 192 16.39 -12.03 -12.27
N SER A 193 17.34 -11.45 -11.53
CA SER A 193 17.14 -10.17 -10.85
C SER A 193 16.94 -9.03 -11.85
N ALA A 194 17.69 -9.02 -12.95
CA ALA A 194 17.54 -8.02 -14.01
C ALA A 194 16.15 -8.10 -14.66
N LYS A 195 15.72 -9.30 -15.06
CA LYS A 195 14.39 -9.55 -15.63
C LYS A 195 13.28 -9.14 -14.66
N PHE A 196 13.43 -9.49 -13.39
CA PHE A 196 12.47 -9.11 -12.36
C PHE A 196 12.32 -7.59 -12.28
N ILE A 197 13.43 -6.85 -12.09
CA ILE A 197 13.43 -5.39 -11.97
C ILE A 197 12.82 -4.76 -13.22
N ASN A 198 13.24 -5.21 -14.40
CA ASN A 198 12.73 -4.73 -15.68
C ASN A 198 11.22 -4.88 -15.79
N ARG A 199 10.68 -6.07 -15.46
CA ARG A 199 9.25 -6.32 -15.50
C ARG A 199 8.47 -5.44 -14.52
N GLN A 200 9.01 -5.19 -13.32
CA GLN A 200 8.35 -4.30 -12.36
C GLN A 200 8.27 -2.87 -12.90
N ILE A 201 9.35 -2.36 -13.48
CA ILE A 201 9.36 -1.02 -14.08
C ILE A 201 8.34 -0.93 -15.20
N VAL A 202 8.32 -1.91 -16.12
CA VAL A 202 7.33 -1.97 -17.20
C VAL A 202 5.90 -1.92 -16.64
N ASN A 203 5.59 -2.76 -15.65
CA ASN A 203 4.26 -2.81 -15.06
C ASN A 203 3.83 -1.44 -14.49
N GLU A 204 4.72 -0.74 -13.80
CA GLU A 204 4.44 0.56 -13.20
C GLU A 204 4.11 1.63 -14.25
N TYR A 205 4.89 1.72 -15.33
CA TYR A 205 4.64 2.67 -16.41
C TYR A 205 3.37 2.32 -17.21
N VAL A 206 3.12 1.03 -17.45
CA VAL A 206 1.92 0.56 -18.15
C VAL A 206 0.66 0.84 -17.32
N ASN A 207 0.70 0.58 -16.01
CA ASN A 207 -0.42 0.82 -15.10
C ASN A 207 -0.76 2.32 -14.99
N GLU A 208 0.26 3.18 -14.91
CA GLU A 208 0.06 4.63 -14.94
C GLU A 208 -0.52 5.09 -16.28
N PHE A 209 0.02 4.61 -17.40
CA PHE A 209 -0.41 4.99 -18.74
C PHE A 209 -1.86 4.57 -19.05
N LYS A 210 -2.28 3.39 -18.59
CA LYS A 210 -3.67 2.90 -18.75
C LYS A 210 -4.69 3.65 -17.86
N GLY A 211 -4.28 4.74 -17.21
CA GLY A 211 -5.16 5.62 -16.46
C GLY A 211 -5.40 5.17 -15.02
N GLY A 212 -4.50 4.35 -14.46
CA GLY A 212 -4.41 4.11 -13.01
C GLY A 212 -5.77 3.84 -12.33
N ASN A 213 -6.57 2.95 -12.89
CA ASN A 213 -7.76 2.39 -12.23
C ASN A 213 -7.74 0.85 -12.40
N ALA A 214 -6.67 0.23 -11.92
CA ALA A 214 -6.90 -0.86 -10.99
C ALA A 214 -6.76 -0.21 -9.60
N TRP A 215 -7.64 -0.53 -8.66
CA TRP A 215 -7.75 0.01 -7.28
C TRP A 215 -8.67 1.22 -7.06
#